data_AF-A0A968XWB3-F1
#
_entry.id   AF-A0A968XWB3-F1
#
_cell.length_a   1.000
_cell.length_b   1.000
_cell.length_c   1.000
_cell.angle_alpha   90.00
_cell.angle_beta   90.00
_cell.angle_gamma   90.00
#
_symmetry.space_group_name_H-M   'P 1'
#
loop_
_entity.id
_entity.type
_entity.pdbx_description
1 polymer ?
#
loop_
_entity_poly.entity_id
_entity_poly.type
_entity_poly.pdbx_seq_one_letter_code
_entity_poly.pdbx_strand_id
1 'polypeptide(L)'
;MPISHHEVLLRMIGEDGEIVPPMSFIPVAERYDLMPEIDFWVVENFLRYCAQKRRQSSLGRYTINLSGASINKPKFVDGLEEMLRRSSVPCEVILF
;
A
#
# COMPACT_ATOMS: atom_id res chain seq x y z
N MET A 1 25.21 -7.78 5.08
CA MET A 1 23.94 -8.31 5.61
C MET A 1 22.95 -8.37 4.45
N PRO A 2 22.23 -9.47 4.21
CA PRO A 2 21.23 -9.54 3.16
C PRO A 2 20.09 -8.56 3.45
N ILE A 3 19.59 -7.88 2.41
CA ILE A 3 18.42 -7.00 2.51
C ILE A 3 17.18 -7.87 2.64
N SER A 4 16.46 -7.75 3.77
CA SER A 4 15.18 -8.44 3.95
C SER A 4 14.11 -7.86 3.00
N HIS A 5 13.38 -8.73 2.31
CA HIS A 5 12.26 -8.37 1.45
C HIS A 5 10.96 -8.83 2.10
N HIS A 6 9.95 -7.97 2.06
CA HIS A 6 8.65 -8.18 2.70
C HIS A 6 7.53 -7.85 1.70
N GLU A 7 6.38 -8.50 1.85
CA GLU A 7 5.19 -8.16 1.06
C GLU A 7 4.15 -7.51 1.98
N VAL A 8 3.57 -6.39 1.53
CA VAL A 8 2.50 -5.69 2.23
C VAL A 8 1.17 -6.28 1.78
N LEU A 9 0.47 -6.93 2.71
CA LEU A 9 -0.81 -7.57 2.46
C LEU A 9 -1.95 -6.85 3.17
N LEU A 10 -2.99 -6.50 2.42
CA LEU A 10 -4.19 -5.86 2.94
C LEU A 10 -5.02 -6.85 3.77
N ARG A 11 -5.59 -6.36 4.88
CA ARG A 11 -6.57 -7.07 5.70
C ARG A 11 -7.71 -6.10 6.02
N MET A 12 -8.94 -6.59 5.86
CA MET A 12 -10.13 -5.88 6.32
C MET A 12 -10.56 -6.49 7.65
N ILE A 13 -10.91 -5.63 8.61
CA ILE A 13 -11.47 -6.03 9.89
C ILE A 13 -12.97 -5.83 9.77
N GLY A 14 -13.74 -6.90 9.98
CA GLY A 14 -15.20 -6.86 9.95
C GLY A 14 -15.80 -6.29 11.22
N GLU A 15 -17.13 -6.26 11.29
CA GLU A 15 -17.87 -5.61 12.37
C GLU A 15 -17.64 -6.29 13.74
N ASP A 16 -17.44 -7.61 13.74
CA ASP A 16 -17.21 -8.41 14.95
C ASP A 16 -15.70 -8.56 15.27
N GLY A 17 -14.84 -7.80 14.57
CA GLY A 17 -13.39 -7.84 14.72
C GLY A 17 -12.71 -8.99 13.99
N GLU A 18 -13.45 -9.78 13.22
CA GLU A 18 -12.93 -10.86 12.40
C GLU A 18 -12.10 -10.34 11.22
N ILE A 19 -11.12 -11.13 10.81
CA ILE A 19 -10.33 -10.81 9.61
C ILE A 19 -11.10 -11.29 8.39
N VAL A 20 -11.56 -10.35 7.56
CA VAL A 20 -12.18 -10.65 6.28
C VAL A 20 -11.07 -10.83 5.23
N PRO A 21 -11.03 -11.98 4.54
CA PRO A 21 -9.96 -12.26 3.59
C PRO A 21 -10.10 -11.38 2.33
N PRO A 22 -8.98 -10.98 1.68
CA PRO A 22 -8.99 -10.19 0.44
C PRO A 22 -9.92 -10.74 -0.64
N MET A 23 -9.96 -12.06 -0.81
CA MET A 23 -10.80 -12.71 -1.82
C MET A 23 -12.30 -12.44 -1.65
N SER A 24 -12.75 -12.06 -0.44
CA SER A 24 -14.15 -11.75 -0.15
C SER A 24 -14.53 -10.31 -0.49
N PHE A 25 -13.60 -9.35 -0.38
CA PHE A 25 -13.91 -7.93 -0.55
C PHE A 25 -13.28 -7.29 -1.79
N ILE A 26 -12.15 -7.78 -2.30
CA ILE A 26 -11.49 -7.24 -3.50
C ILE A 26 -12.44 -7.28 -4.72
N PRO A 27 -13.17 -8.37 -5.03
CA PRO A 27 -14.08 -8.38 -6.18
C PRO A 27 -15.23 -7.37 -6.07
N VAL A 28 -15.65 -7.08 -4.82
CA VAL A 28 -16.68 -6.07 -4.54
C VAL A 28 -16.08 -4.68 -4.73
N ALA A 29 -14.90 -4.42 -4.15
CA ALA A 29 -14.19 -3.15 -4.33
C ALA A 29 -13.90 -2.84 -5.80
N GLU A 30 -13.51 -3.84 -6.59
CA GLU A 30 -13.33 -3.71 -8.04
C GLU A 30 -14.65 -3.35 -8.74
N ARG A 31 -15.73 -4.07 -8.43
CA ARG A 31 -17.06 -3.83 -9.03
C ARG A 31 -17.58 -2.42 -8.77
N TYR A 32 -17.26 -1.86 -7.62
CA TYR A 32 -17.69 -0.52 -7.20
C TYR A 32 -16.61 0.55 -7.42
N ASP A 33 -15.56 0.27 -8.21
CA ASP A 33 -14.51 1.23 -8.56
C ASP A 33 -13.71 1.80 -7.37
N LEU A 34 -13.71 1.10 -6.23
CA LEU A 34 -13.10 1.52 -4.96
C LEU A 34 -11.61 1.19 -4.85
N MET A 35 -11.06 0.36 -5.75
CA MET A 35 -9.66 -0.06 -5.67
C MET A 35 -8.65 1.09 -5.69
N PRO A 36 -8.81 2.18 -6.48
CA PRO A 36 -7.91 3.33 -6.40
C PRO A 36 -7.88 4.00 -5.03
N GLU A 37 -9.03 4.11 -4.35
CA GLU A 37 -9.09 4.68 -3.01
C GLU A 37 -8.41 3.76 -1.99
N ILE A 38 -8.62 2.45 -2.12
CA ILE A 38 -7.98 1.43 -1.27
C ILE A 38 -6.46 1.43 -1.49
N ASP A 39 -6.00 1.42 -2.73
CA ASP A 39 -4.58 1.40 -3.07
C ASP A 39 -3.88 2.66 -2.56
N PHE A 40 -4.53 3.83 -2.71
CA PHE A 40 -4.03 5.08 -2.11
C PHE A 40 -3.91 4.98 -0.59
N TRP A 41 -4.97 4.48 0.05
CA TRP A 41 -4.99 4.30 1.49
C TRP A 41 -3.87 3.35 1.96
N VAL A 42 -3.63 2.25 1.24
CA VAL A 42 -2.53 1.31 1.55
C VAL A 42 -1.18 2.00 1.46
N VAL A 43 -0.90 2.71 0.37
CA VAL A 43 0.39 3.39 0.20
C VAL A 43 0.57 4.46 1.28
N GLU A 44 -0.46 5.25 1.57
CA GLU A 44 -0.37 6.30 2.58
C GLU A 44 -0.04 5.72 3.97
N ASN A 45 -0.74 4.66 4.38
CA ASN A 45 -0.50 3.98 5.65
C ASN A 45 0.89 3.35 5.70
N PHE A 46 1.33 2.75 4.59
CA PHE A 46 2.66 2.17 4.50
C PHE A 46 3.77 3.22 4.62
N LEU A 47 3.63 4.37 3.97
CA LEU A 47 4.59 5.48 4.08
C LEU A 47 4.65 6.00 5.53
N ARG A 48 3.50 6.13 6.22
CA ARG A 48 3.44 6.45 7.65
C ARG A 48 4.18 5.41 8.50
N TYR A 49 3.94 4.12 8.25
CA TYR A 49 4.63 3.02 8.93
C TYR A 49 6.15 3.11 8.75
N CYS A 50 6.63 3.30 7.52
CA CYS A 50 8.06 3.41 7.22
C CYS A 50 8.70 4.62 7.90
N ALA A 51 8.03 5.77 7.91
CA ALA A 51 8.51 6.98 8.58
C ALA A 51 8.67 6.77 10.10
N GLN A 52 7.79 5.99 10.73
CA GLN A 52 7.91 5.63 12.14
C GLN A 52 9.03 4.60 12.38
N LYS A 53 9.05 3.52 11.59
CA LYS A 53 10.02 2.42 11.74
C LYS A 53 11.46 2.87 11.50
N ARG A 54 11.70 3.76 10.53
CA ARG A 54 13.03 4.32 10.24
C ARG A 54 13.66 5.03 11.43
N ARG A 55 12.85 5.57 12.37
CA ARG A 55 13.35 6.20 13.60
C ARG A 55 13.88 5.18 14.61
N GLN A 56 13.46 3.92 14.50
CA GLN A 56 13.76 2.86 15.46
C GLN A 56 14.77 1.84 14.91
N SER A 57 14.76 1.57 13.61
CA SER A 57 15.63 0.58 12.95
C SER A 57 15.85 0.87 11.47
N SER A 58 16.75 0.11 10.83
CA SER A 58 16.84 0.08 9.36
C SER A 58 15.57 -0.49 8.74
N LEU A 59 15.28 -0.06 7.50
CA LEU A 59 14.18 -0.59 6.67
C LEU A 59 14.69 -1.72 5.78
N GLY A 60 13.83 -2.72 5.53
CA GLY A 60 13.99 -3.67 4.43
C GLY A 60 13.39 -3.12 3.13
N ARG A 61 13.24 -3.98 2.13
CA ARG A 61 12.47 -3.71 0.91
C ARG A 61 11.06 -4.27 1.05
N TYR A 62 10.08 -3.56 0.50
CA TYR A 62 8.67 -3.91 0.61
C TYR A 62 8.01 -3.86 -0.76
N THR A 63 7.25 -4.90 -1.08
CA THR A 63 6.37 -4.92 -2.26
C THR A 63 4.94 -4.56 -1.85
N ILE A 64 4.31 -3.65 -2.58
CA ILE A 64 2.91 -3.26 -2.41
C ILE A 64 2.17 -3.60 -3.70
N ASN A 65 1.17 -4.47 -3.60
CA ASN A 65 0.33 -4.79 -4.75
C ASN A 65 -0.55 -3.57 -5.11
N LEU A 66 -0.53 -3.17 -6.39
CA LEU A 66 -1.45 -2.17 -6.95
C LEU A 66 -2.43 -2.84 -7.90
N SER A 67 -3.70 -2.43 -7.85
CA SER A 67 -4.70 -2.94 -8.77
C SER A 67 -4.52 -2.37 -10.19
N GLY A 68 -4.93 -3.16 -11.19
CA GLY A 68 -4.98 -2.67 -12.58
C GLY A 68 -5.95 -1.50 -12.75
N ALA A 69 -7.00 -1.43 -11.93
CA ALA A 69 -7.97 -0.32 -11.94
C ALA A 69 -7.31 1.02 -11.54
N SER A 70 -6.32 0.99 -10.66
CA SER A 70 -5.57 2.16 -10.21
C SER A 70 -4.56 2.62 -11.25
N ILE A 71 -3.72 1.71 -11.76
CA ILE A 71 -2.65 2.05 -12.72
C ILE A 71 -3.21 2.64 -14.02
N ASN A 72 -4.42 2.22 -14.43
CA ASN A 72 -5.08 2.75 -15.62
C ASN A 72 -5.71 4.15 -15.43
N LYS A 73 -5.65 4.74 -14.22
CA LYS A 73 -6.18 6.09 -13.94
C LYS A 73 -5.01 7.08 -13.81
N PRO A 74 -4.80 8.02 -14.76
CA PRO A 74 -3.68 8.96 -14.70
C PRO A 74 -3.59 9.76 -13.38
N LYS A 75 -4.75 10.19 -12.86
CA LYS A 75 -4.84 10.89 -11.57
C LYS A 75 -4.31 10.06 -10.39
N PHE A 76 -4.42 8.73 -10.45
CA PHE A 76 -3.86 7.85 -9.43
C PHE A 76 -2.34 7.91 -9.45
N VAL A 77 -1.74 7.76 -10.64
CA VAL A 77 -0.29 7.80 -10.82
C VAL A 77 0.28 9.16 -10.38
N ASP A 78 -0.33 10.27 -10.80
CA ASP A 78 0.09 11.61 -10.39
C ASP A 78 0.04 11.79 -8.86
N GLY A 79 -1.04 11.30 -8.24
CA GLY A 79 -1.20 11.35 -6.78
C GLY A 79 -0.19 10.47 -6.06
N LEU A 80 0.10 9.29 -6.58
CA LEU A 80 1.08 8.36 -6.03
C LEU A 80 2.49 8.96 -6.08
N GLU A 81 2.89 9.53 -7.20
CA GLU A 81 4.17 10.22 -7.34
C GLU A 81 4.31 11.37 -6.34
N GLU A 82 3.25 12.17 -6.16
CA GLU A 82 3.26 13.27 -5.20
C GLU A 82 3.36 12.78 -3.75
N MET A 83 2.65 11.69 -3.40
CA MET A 83 2.77 11.05 -2.08
C MET A 83 4.19 10.55 -1.81
N LEU A 84 4.82 9.91 -2.80
CA LEU A 84 6.19 9.43 -2.70
C LEU A 84 7.18 10.60 -2.57
N ARG A 85 7.01 11.67 -3.35
CA ARG A 85 7.85 12.88 -3.30
C ARG A 85 7.78 13.60 -1.96
N ARG A 86 6.60 13.65 -1.34
CA ARG A 86 6.40 14.25 -0.01
C ARG A 86 6.90 13.35 1.13
N SER A 87 7.05 12.07 0.88
CA SER A 87 7.53 11.12 1.86
C SER A 87 9.03 11.27 2.13
N SER A 88 9.44 10.97 3.35
CA SER A 88 10.86 10.83 3.71
C SER A 88 11.40 9.42 3.47
N VAL A 89 10.59 8.53 2.90
CA VAL A 89 10.95 7.13 2.63
C VAL A 89 11.75 7.06 1.32
N PRO A 90 12.97 6.49 1.32
CA PRO A 90 13.75 6.32 0.08
C PRO A 90 13.01 5.43 -0.93
N CYS A 91 13.04 5.78 -2.22
CA CYS A 91 12.34 5.01 -3.26
C CYS A 91 12.81 3.54 -3.34
N GLU A 92 14.08 3.26 -3.03
CA GLU A 92 14.65 1.91 -3.01
C GLU A 92 14.04 0.96 -1.97
N VAL A 93 13.24 1.48 -1.05
CA VAL A 93 12.49 0.71 -0.03
C VAL A 93 11.22 0.11 -0.62
N ILE A 94 10.66 0.69 -1.67
CA ILE A 94 9.31 0.38 -2.16
C ILE A 94 9.39 -0.21 -3.57
N LEU A 95 8.72 -1.34 -3.75
CA LEU A 95 8.43 -1.96 -5.03
C LEU A 95 6.92 -2.06 -5.19
N PHE A 96 6.43 -1.90 -6.41
CA PHE A 96 5.03 -2.11 -6.77
C PHE A 96 4.93 -3.30 -7.72
#